data_AF-Q1D1E2-F1
#
_entry.id   AF-Q1D1E2-F1
#
_cell.length_a   1.000
_cell.length_b   1.000
_cell.length_c   1.000
_cell.angle_alpha   90.00
_cell.angle_beta   90.00
_cell.angle_gamma   90.00
#
_symmetry.space_group_name_H-M   'P 1'
#
loop_
_entity.id
_entity.type
_entity.pdbx_description
1 polymer ?
#
loop_
_entity_poly.entity_id
_entity_poly.type
_entity_poly.pdbx_seq_one_letter_code
_entity_poly.pdbx_strand_id
1 'polypeptide(L)'
;MWPQCAAPAPLAGAAWRWTSRARRRHPPRTCAVDVLVDGVPTGPQDVMVQCAQKAEALQAPLKRGDVELRFQEGQWKAYDAAKAHLSKGRKSEALAQLNDCIAEGRILENRYPDFKEQKFDIGGTSMSMLELLQACAKERKALQPSP
;
A
#
# COMPACT_ATOMS: atom_id res chain seq x y z
N MET A 1 -18.57 -8.71 0.01
CA MET A 1 -18.26 -9.98 0.72
C MET A 1 -17.18 -10.69 -0.09
N TRP A 2 -15.95 -10.70 0.41
CA TRP A 2 -14.80 -11.40 -0.21
C TRP A 2 -14.73 -12.82 0.35
N PRO A 3 -14.51 -13.88 -0.45
CA PRO A 3 -14.29 -15.21 0.10
C PRO A 3 -12.83 -15.34 0.57
N GLN A 4 -12.66 -15.76 1.83
CA GLN A 4 -11.37 -16.09 2.44
C GLN A 4 -10.83 -17.39 1.84
N CYS A 5 -9.60 -17.34 1.31
CA CYS A 5 -8.84 -18.53 0.93
C CYS A 5 -8.26 -19.18 2.20
N ALA A 6 -8.86 -20.27 2.67
CA ALA A 6 -8.29 -21.12 3.71
C ALA A 6 -7.32 -22.13 3.07
N ALA A 7 -6.08 -22.16 3.53
CA ALA A 7 -5.08 -23.16 3.14
C ALA A 7 -5.42 -24.53 3.77
N PRO A 8 -5.28 -25.66 3.05
CA PRO A 8 -5.46 -26.97 3.66
C PRO A 8 -4.22 -27.41 4.44
N ALA A 9 -4.42 -27.80 5.70
CA ALA A 9 -3.45 -28.48 6.54
C ALA A 9 -3.22 -29.95 6.09
N PRO A 10 -2.04 -30.54 6.35
CA PRO A 10 -1.78 -31.93 6.01
C PRO A 10 -2.33 -32.87 7.09
N LEU A 11 -3.28 -33.75 6.73
CA LEU A 11 -3.75 -34.81 7.62
C LEU A 11 -2.90 -36.07 7.45
N ALA A 12 -2.25 -36.45 8.54
CA ALA A 12 -1.59 -37.73 8.72
C ALA A 12 -2.63 -38.85 8.99
N GLY A 13 -2.38 -40.03 8.43
CA GLY A 13 -2.69 -41.33 9.03
C GLY A 13 -4.15 -41.79 9.08
N ALA A 14 -4.57 -42.59 8.10
CA ALA A 14 -5.53 -43.68 8.32
C ALA A 14 -5.40 -44.74 7.23
N ALA A 15 -5.10 -45.97 7.64
CA ALA A 15 -4.98 -47.15 6.80
C ALA A 15 -6.36 -47.60 6.29
N TRP A 16 -6.54 -47.65 4.97
CA TRP A 16 -7.74 -48.20 4.34
C TRP A 16 -7.45 -49.60 3.79
N ARG A 17 -8.18 -50.57 4.32
CA ARG A 17 -8.12 -52.00 3.99
C ARG A 17 -8.81 -52.20 2.62
N TRP A 18 -8.07 -52.63 1.61
CA TRP A 18 -8.58 -52.83 0.25
C TRP A 18 -9.31 -54.18 0.13
N THR A 19 -10.63 -54.17 -0.04
CA THR A 19 -11.36 -55.31 -0.60
C THR A 19 -11.72 -55.03 -2.06
N SER A 20 -11.06 -55.77 -2.94
CA SER A 20 -11.19 -55.73 -4.39
C SER A 20 -12.60 -56.11 -4.84
N ARG A 21 -13.41 -55.13 -5.23
CA ARG A 21 -14.51 -55.36 -6.18
C ARG A 21 -14.50 -54.25 -7.22
N ALA A 22 -13.80 -54.53 -8.32
CA ALA A 22 -13.72 -53.68 -9.49
C ALA A 22 -15.12 -53.46 -10.09
N ARG A 23 -15.76 -52.34 -9.72
CA ARG A 23 -16.71 -51.67 -10.61
C ARG A 23 -15.96 -50.51 -11.24
N ARG A 24 -15.67 -50.61 -12.53
CA ARG A 24 -15.27 -49.47 -13.36
C ARG A 24 -16.45 -48.48 -13.36
N ARG A 25 -16.54 -47.64 -12.34
CA ARG A 25 -17.27 -46.38 -12.43
C ARG A 25 -16.25 -45.38 -12.93
N HIS A 26 -16.36 -45.01 -14.20
CA HIS A 26 -15.72 -43.80 -14.68
C HIS A 26 -16.10 -42.66 -13.72
N PRO A 27 -15.16 -41.83 -13.26
CA PRO A 27 -15.53 -40.62 -12.52
C PRO A 27 -16.49 -39.83 -13.43
N PRO A 28 -17.61 -39.30 -12.88
CA PRO A 28 -18.44 -38.38 -13.66
C PRO A 28 -17.51 -37.28 -14.15
N ARG A 29 -17.50 -37.04 -15.47
CA ARG A 29 -16.81 -35.89 -16.06
C ARG A 29 -17.42 -34.65 -15.39
N THR A 30 -16.75 -34.11 -14.39
CA THR A 30 -17.03 -32.76 -13.91
C THR A 30 -16.75 -31.87 -15.11
N CYS A 31 -17.81 -31.34 -15.75
CA CYS A 31 -17.65 -30.34 -16.79
C CYS A 31 -16.77 -29.25 -16.20
N ALA A 32 -15.61 -29.01 -16.82
CA ALA A 32 -14.78 -27.88 -16.47
C ALA A 32 -15.66 -26.63 -16.60
N VAL A 33 -15.89 -25.94 -15.47
CA VAL A 33 -16.66 -24.70 -15.48
C VAL A 33 -15.69 -23.63 -15.91
N ASP A 34 -15.75 -23.26 -17.19
CA ASP A 34 -15.00 -22.12 -17.70
C ASP A 34 -15.58 -20.83 -17.10
N VAL A 35 -14.70 -19.91 -16.73
CA VAL A 35 -15.02 -18.58 -16.24
C VAL A 35 -14.92 -17.63 -17.41
N LEU A 36 -15.94 -16.81 -17.67
CA LEU A 36 -15.83 -15.76 -18.68
C LEU A 36 -14.97 -14.61 -18.14
N VAL A 37 -13.86 -14.35 -18.82
CA VAL A 37 -13.04 -13.13 -18.64
C VAL A 37 -13.17 -12.31 -19.91
N ASP A 38 -13.67 -11.08 -19.81
CA ASP A 38 -13.92 -10.17 -20.96
C ASP A 38 -14.73 -10.82 -22.11
N GLY A 39 -15.66 -11.72 -21.77
CA GLY A 39 -16.49 -12.43 -22.75
C GLY A 39 -15.89 -13.74 -23.27
N VAL A 40 -14.64 -14.07 -22.91
CA VAL A 40 -13.93 -15.27 -23.36
C VAL A 40 -13.98 -16.36 -22.29
N PRO A 41 -14.50 -17.57 -22.60
CA PRO A 41 -14.43 -18.72 -21.71
C PRO A 41 -12.96 -19.06 -21.41
N THR A 42 -12.59 -18.99 -20.15
CA THR A 42 -11.21 -19.17 -19.66
C THR A 42 -11.21 -20.20 -18.54
N GLY A 43 -10.27 -21.14 -18.58
CA GLY A 43 -10.13 -22.16 -17.55
C GLY A 43 -9.83 -21.53 -16.18
N PRO A 44 -10.39 -22.03 -15.07
CA PRO A 44 -10.15 -21.47 -13.74
C PRO A 44 -8.67 -21.31 -13.37
N GLN A 45 -7.81 -22.27 -13.75
CA GLN A 45 -6.36 -22.16 -13.57
C GLN A 45 -5.76 -20.97 -14.31
N ASP A 46 -6.16 -20.74 -15.56
CA ASP A 46 -5.67 -19.64 -16.38
C ASP A 46 -6.12 -18.29 -15.81
N VAL A 47 -7.34 -18.21 -15.26
CA VAL A 47 -7.81 -17.01 -14.55
C VAL A 47 -6.94 -16.72 -13.33
N MET A 48 -6.56 -17.73 -12.55
CA MET A 48 -5.70 -17.55 -11.38
C MET A 48 -4.29 -17.07 -11.79
N VAL A 49 -3.73 -17.61 -12.87
CA VAL A 49 -2.44 -17.16 -13.42
C VAL A 49 -2.53 -15.71 -13.89
N GLN A 50 -3.57 -15.35 -14.66
CA GLN A 50 -3.79 -13.97 -15.11
C GLN A 50 -3.98 -13.01 -13.94
N CYS A 51 -4.68 -13.43 -12.88
CA CYS A 51 -4.87 -12.63 -11.67
C CYS A 51 -3.53 -12.38 -10.96
N ALA A 52 -2.70 -13.41 -10.79
CA ALA A 52 -1.38 -13.27 -10.18
C ALA A 52 -0.49 -12.29 -10.97
N GLN A 53 -0.45 -12.42 -12.30
CA GLN A 53 0.31 -11.52 -13.17
C GLN A 53 -0.18 -10.07 -13.09
N LYS A 54 -1.50 -9.86 -13.14
CA LYS A 54 -2.10 -8.52 -12.99
C LYS A 54 -1.79 -7.93 -11.61
N ALA A 55 -1.90 -8.73 -10.55
CA ALA A 55 -1.59 -8.29 -9.19
C ALA A 55 -0.13 -7.86 -9.05
N GLU A 56 0.80 -8.62 -9.62
CA GLU A 56 2.22 -8.28 -9.64
C GLU A 56 2.50 -6.97 -10.41
N ALA A 57 1.91 -6.82 -11.60
CA ALA A 57 2.02 -5.59 -12.40
C ALA A 57 1.47 -4.34 -11.68
N LEU A 58 0.51 -4.52 -10.77
CA LEU A 58 -0.07 -3.44 -9.99
C LEU A 58 0.73 -3.09 -8.72
N GLN A 59 1.68 -3.91 -8.28
CA GLN A 59 2.39 -3.65 -7.01
C GLN A 59 3.15 -2.32 -7.03
N ALA A 60 3.91 -2.04 -8.09
CA ALA A 60 4.69 -0.81 -8.22
C ALA A 60 3.82 0.46 -8.24
N PRO A 61 2.76 0.57 -9.10
CA PRO A 61 1.90 1.75 -9.09
C PRO A 61 1.12 1.90 -7.78
N LEU A 62 0.69 0.79 -7.15
CA LEU A 62 0.05 0.84 -5.82
C LEU A 62 1.01 1.34 -4.74
N LYS A 63 2.26 0.88 -4.73
CA LYS A 63 3.29 1.38 -3.81
C LYS A 63 3.49 2.88 -3.99
N ARG A 64 3.63 3.36 -5.24
CA ARG A 64 3.76 4.79 -5.52
C ARG A 64 2.53 5.59 -5.05
N GLY A 65 1.32 5.08 -5.31
CA GLY A 65 0.09 5.73 -4.88
C GLY A 65 -0.06 5.81 -3.36
N ASP A 66 0.26 4.73 -2.62
CA ASP A 66 0.25 4.73 -1.16
C ASP A 66 1.26 5.74 -0.60
N VAL A 67 2.45 5.83 -1.20
CA VAL A 67 3.48 6.79 -0.78
C VAL A 67 3.02 8.23 -1.00
N GLU A 68 2.47 8.55 -2.17
CA GLU A 68 1.98 9.89 -2.50
C GLU A 68 0.83 10.31 -1.58
N LEU A 69 -0.12 9.40 -1.32
CA LEU A 69 -1.22 9.64 -0.39
C LEU A 69 -0.70 9.96 1.01
N ARG A 70 0.23 9.16 1.54
CA ARG A 70 0.83 9.39 2.86
C ARG A 70 1.67 10.66 2.92
N PHE A 71 2.37 11.00 1.84
CA PHE A 71 3.09 12.26 1.72
C PHE A 71 2.13 13.44 1.85
N GLN A 72 1.01 13.39 1.12
CA GLN A 72 -0.01 14.42 1.10
C GLN A 72 -0.73 14.57 2.45
N GLU A 73 -1.21 13.45 3.01
CA GLU A 73 -2.04 13.44 4.22
C GLU A 73 -1.24 13.60 5.52
N GLY A 74 0.05 13.24 5.50
CA GLY A 74 0.96 13.38 6.64
C GLY A 74 1.74 14.68 6.60
N GLN A 75 3.01 14.61 6.19
CA GLN A 75 3.95 15.74 6.31
C GLN A 75 3.55 16.98 5.50
N TRP A 76 2.97 16.83 4.31
CA TRP A 76 2.56 17.98 3.50
C TRP A 76 1.42 18.75 4.15
N LYS A 77 0.39 18.04 4.62
CA LYS A 77 -0.75 18.63 5.33
C LYS A 77 -0.30 19.36 6.61
N ALA A 78 0.59 18.75 7.39
CA ALA A 78 1.15 19.37 8.59
C ALA A 78 1.95 20.64 8.25
N TYR A 79 2.77 20.61 7.20
CA TYR A 79 3.49 21.79 6.73
C TYR A 79 2.55 22.91 6.26
N ASP A 80 1.49 22.57 5.53
CA ASP A 80 0.51 23.56 5.07
C ASP A 80 -0.24 24.20 6.24
N ALA A 81 -0.63 23.39 7.23
CA ALA A 81 -1.21 23.88 8.48
C ALA A 81 -0.23 24.81 9.22
N ALA A 82 1.05 24.47 9.32
CA ALA A 82 2.07 25.31 9.94
C ALA A 82 2.15 26.69 9.28
N LYS A 83 2.24 26.76 7.94
CA LYS A 83 2.23 28.03 7.19
C LYS A 83 0.96 28.85 7.48
N ALA A 84 -0.20 28.20 7.56
CA ALA A 84 -1.47 28.86 7.89
C ALA A 84 -1.53 29.37 9.34
N HIS A 85 -0.81 28.76 10.28
CA HIS A 85 -0.64 29.28 11.63
C HIS A 85 0.35 30.46 11.67
N LEU A 86 1.45 30.38 10.92
CA LEU A 86 2.45 31.44 10.81
C LEU A 86 1.89 32.73 10.23
N SER A 87 1.08 32.64 9.17
CA SER A 87 0.42 33.81 8.58
C SER A 87 -0.54 34.52 9.55
N LYS A 88 -0.98 33.82 10.60
CA LYS A 88 -1.84 34.34 11.67
C LYS A 88 -1.05 34.73 12.94
N GLY A 89 0.28 34.69 12.90
CA GLY A 89 1.15 34.98 14.05
C GLY A 89 1.11 33.93 15.17
N ARG A 90 0.47 32.78 14.94
CA ARG A 90 0.28 31.71 15.94
C ARG A 90 1.50 30.78 15.98
N LYS A 91 2.59 31.28 16.58
CA LYS A 91 3.90 30.61 16.59
C LYS A 91 3.89 29.25 17.30
N SER A 92 3.17 29.13 18.43
CA SER A 92 3.08 27.88 19.20
C SER A 92 2.46 26.75 18.39
N GLU A 93 1.33 27.02 17.75
CA GLU A 93 0.61 26.04 16.95
C GLU A 93 1.38 25.72 15.65
N ALA A 94 2.02 26.72 15.04
CA ALA A 94 2.93 26.48 13.93
C ALA A 94 4.07 25.54 14.32
N LEU A 95 4.69 25.74 15.48
CA LEU A 95 5.78 24.90 15.97
C LEU A 95 5.31 23.46 16.22
N ALA A 96 4.10 23.26 16.75
CA ALA A 96 3.50 21.94 16.88
C ALA A 96 3.34 21.25 15.51
N GLN A 97 2.74 21.93 14.53
CA GLN A 97 2.56 21.39 13.18
C GLN A 97 3.89 21.11 12.45
N LEU A 98 4.93 21.92 12.68
CA LEU A 98 6.26 21.66 12.12
C LEU A 98 6.94 20.44 12.74
N ASN A 99 6.68 20.15 14.02
CA ASN A 99 7.14 18.90 14.63
C ASN A 99 6.42 17.69 14.02
N ASP A 100 5.11 17.79 13.80
CA ASP A 100 4.32 16.74 13.15
C ASP A 100 4.81 16.51 11.71
N CYS A 101 5.08 17.58 10.94
CA CYS A 101 5.69 17.47 9.62
C CYS A 101 7.00 16.66 9.64
N ILE A 102 7.88 16.96 10.59
CA ILE A 102 9.17 16.25 10.70
C ILE A 102 8.96 14.80 11.10
N ALA A 103 8.06 14.52 12.05
CA ALA A 103 7.79 13.17 12.52
C ALA A 103 7.21 12.29 11.40
N GLU A 104 6.14 12.76 10.74
CA GLU A 104 5.50 12.06 9.63
C GLU A 104 6.47 11.86 8.46
N GLY A 105 7.27 12.87 8.13
CA GLY A 105 8.25 12.77 7.06
C GLY A 105 9.33 11.73 7.32
N ARG A 106 9.80 11.62 8.57
CA ARG A 106 10.79 10.58 8.96
C ARG A 106 10.18 9.19 8.97
N ILE A 107 8.94 9.05 9.43
CA ILE A 107 8.22 7.77 9.38
C ILE A 107 8.08 7.32 7.92
N LEU A 108 7.70 8.24 7.03
CA LEU A 108 7.52 7.94 5.62
C LEU A 108 8.83 7.61 4.91
N GLU A 109 9.89 8.39 5.14
CA GLU A 109 11.24 8.16 4.62
C GLU A 109 11.77 6.77 5.03
N ASN A 110 11.59 6.39 6.31
CA ASN A 110 12.04 5.09 6.81
C ASN A 110 11.23 3.92 6.22
N ARG A 111 9.93 4.12 5.97
CA ARG A 111 9.05 3.08 5.43
C ARG A 111 9.24 2.90 3.91
N TYR A 112 9.56 3.97 3.21
CA TYR A 112 9.71 4.00 1.76
C TYR A 112 10.99 4.74 1.34
N PRO A 113 12.17 4.20 1.66
CA PRO A 113 13.44 4.87 1.40
C PRO A 113 13.67 5.14 -0.10
N ASP A 114 13.18 4.26 -0.97
CA ASP A 114 13.29 4.39 -2.44
C ASP A 114 12.59 5.65 -2.99
N PHE A 115 11.67 6.23 -2.23
CA PHE A 115 10.84 7.37 -2.63
C PHE A 115 11.30 8.69 -2.00
N LYS A 116 12.37 8.67 -1.20
CA LYS A 116 12.87 9.82 -0.44
C LYS A 116 13.13 11.06 -1.30
N GLU A 117 13.75 10.86 -2.45
CA GLU A 117 14.14 11.91 -3.40
C GLU A 117 13.11 12.10 -4.53
N GLN A 118 12.10 11.22 -4.60
CA GLN A 118 11.05 11.35 -5.58
C GLN A 118 10.21 12.60 -5.28
N LYS A 119 9.95 13.40 -6.32
CA LYS A 119 9.08 14.55 -6.22
C LYS A 119 7.61 14.15 -6.37
N PHE A 120 6.78 14.76 -5.52
CA PHE A 120 5.33 14.66 -5.54
C PHE A 120 4.76 16.05 -5.86
N ASP A 121 3.84 16.10 -6.81
CA ASP A 121 3.21 17.34 -7.25
C ASP A 121 1.90 17.56 -6.50
N ILE A 122 1.89 18.49 -5.54
CA ILE A 122 0.73 18.78 -4.69
C ILE A 122 0.42 20.27 -4.72
N GLY A 123 -0.80 20.61 -5.13
CA GLY A 123 -1.27 22.00 -5.12
C GLY A 123 -0.40 22.95 -5.94
N GLY A 124 0.18 22.48 -7.05
CA GLY A 124 1.08 23.26 -7.91
C GLY A 124 2.52 23.40 -7.38
N THR A 125 2.86 22.73 -6.28
CA THR A 125 4.22 22.68 -5.74
C THR A 125 4.77 21.26 -5.90
N SER A 126 6.01 21.14 -6.38
CA SER A 126 6.71 19.88 -6.55
C SER A 126 7.82 19.74 -5.51
N MET A 127 7.67 18.80 -4.57
CA MET A 127 8.65 18.54 -3.51
C MET A 127 8.82 17.07 -3.21
N SER A 128 10.04 16.67 -2.86
CA SER A 128 10.37 15.37 -2.30
C SER A 128 10.21 15.32 -0.79
N MET A 129 10.22 14.11 -0.22
CA MET A 129 10.18 13.94 1.24
C MET A 129 11.34 14.66 1.92
N LEU A 130 12.53 14.55 1.34
CA LEU A 130 13.74 15.17 1.89
C LEU A 130 13.64 16.70 1.85
N GLU A 131 13.21 17.27 0.73
CA GLU A 131 13.07 18.73 0.57
C GLU A 131 12.05 19.29 1.59
N LEU A 132 10.91 18.61 1.77
CA LEU A 132 9.89 19.04 2.71
C LEU A 132 10.35 18.92 4.17
N LEU A 133 11.01 17.82 4.53
CA LEU A 133 11.63 17.65 5.86
C LEU A 133 12.62 18.77 6.19
N GLN A 134 13.44 19.16 5.22
CA GLN A 134 14.39 20.26 5.38
C GLN A 134 13.67 21.60 5.56
N ALA A 135 12.60 21.84 4.79
CA ALA A 135 11.77 23.05 4.94
C ALA A 135 11.16 23.13 6.34
N CYS A 136 10.53 22.05 6.82
CA CYS A 136 9.94 22.00 8.16
C CYS A 136 10.99 22.21 9.27
N ALA A 137 12.16 21.57 9.15
CA ALA A 137 13.24 21.75 10.11
C ALA A 137 13.80 23.18 10.13
N LYS A 138 13.91 23.82 8.96
CA LYS A 138 14.38 25.20 8.83
C LYS A 138 13.40 26.18 9.48
N GLU A 139 12.12 26.06 9.17
CA GLU A 139 11.08 26.93 9.76
C GLU A 139 10.98 26.72 11.27
N ARG A 140 11.03 25.47 11.74
CA ARG A 140 10.99 25.17 13.18
C ARG A 140 12.14 25.83 13.91
N LYS A 141 13.36 25.73 13.37
CA LYS A 141 14.55 26.37 13.97
C LYS A 141 14.40 27.89 14.05
N ALA A 142 13.79 28.52 13.04
CA ALA A 142 13.56 29.97 13.03
C ALA A 142 12.53 30.43 14.09
N LEU A 143 11.69 29.52 14.59
CA LEU A 143 10.68 29.81 15.62
C LEU A 143 11.14 29.49 17.04
N GLN A 144 12.20 28.70 17.20
CA GLN A 144 12.74 28.43 18.51
C GLN A 144 13.47 29.68 19.05
N PRO A 145 13.24 30.07 20.31
CA PRO A 145 14.01 31.14 20.92
C PRO A 145 15.49 30.74 20.92
N SER A 146 16.36 31.68 20.53
CA SER A 146 17.80 31.51 20.71
C SER A 146 18.10 31.26 22.20
N PRO A 147 19.01 30.35 22.54
CA PRO A 147 19.42 30.11 23.91
C PRO A 147 20.03 31.36 24.56
#